data_AF-A0A1A9FWY5-F1
#
_entry.id   AF-A0A1A9FWY5-F1
#
_cell.length_a   1.000
_cell.length_b   1.000
_cell.length_c   1.000
_cell.angle_alpha   90.00
_cell.angle_beta   90.00
_cell.angle_gamma   90.00
#
_symmetry.space_group_name_H-M   'P 1'
#
loop_
_entity.id
_entity.type
_entity.pdbx_description
1 polymer ?
#
loop_
_entity_poly.entity_id
_entity_poly.type
_entity_poly.pdbx_seq_one_letter_code
_entity_poly.pdbx_strand_id
1 'polypeptide(L)'
;MNDPDSGVKPPVSGARDAGDAGRPKRSRRRKGKQKGATSPSAASLSAGQAAGSSGSAERPKATDGGDTARRNKRRRRGKAAGGENVRPLVPVGQREASGEDQRQAEGRRSRRKHRGKKAAARTVPVAAEAAVPHPATAQAVETRPVPHAPEPRREVHSAPRPAEREGYDAPLYAALDLGTNNCRLLIAQPTRPGQFRVVDAFSRIVRLGEGLAASGRLSDEAMDRSVEALKICAAKLKNRNIRRARLIATEACRAAINGEAFLERVRQETGLDLEIINRETEARLAVSGCSSLVGREAKSVVLFDIGGGSSEIAVIRIGENRSSRLANHITHWTSLPVGVVTLSERHGGRDVTPESFAGMVSEVEAMLANFDCPGDVVRVAPEDFHLIGTSGTVTTLAGVHLDLPRYDRRRVDGVWLSDDEVTAMQARLLSWDFSARAANPCIGPDRADLVLAGCAILEAIRKRWPSRRMRVADRGLREGLLTDMMADDGVWRRGRHRRNHRGGPRNPAKPEGQAS
;
A
#
# COMPACT_ATOMS: atom_id res chain seq x y z
N MET A 1 -28.27 -10.27 5.23
CA MET A 1 -29.32 -9.79 4.31
C MET A 1 -28.83 -10.02 2.89
N ASN A 2 -29.74 -10.43 2.01
CA ASN A 2 -29.46 -11.24 0.83
C ASN A 2 -28.77 -10.48 -0.30
N ASP A 3 -27.78 -11.15 -0.89
CA ASP A 3 -27.12 -10.88 -2.16
C ASP A 3 -28.07 -11.26 -3.31
N PRO A 4 -28.34 -10.40 -4.31
CA PRO A 4 -29.30 -10.68 -5.37
C PRO A 4 -28.60 -11.21 -6.62
N ASP A 5 -27.92 -12.37 -6.57
CA ASP A 5 -27.60 -13.10 -7.81
C ASP A 5 -27.23 -14.59 -7.62
N SER A 6 -28.10 -15.39 -7.02
CA SER A 6 -27.89 -16.85 -6.97
C SER A 6 -29.11 -17.64 -7.43
N GLY A 7 -29.07 -18.06 -8.69
CA GLY A 7 -29.95 -19.07 -9.27
C GLY A 7 -29.85 -20.42 -8.56
N VAL A 8 -31.00 -21.07 -8.43
CA VAL A 8 -31.31 -22.27 -7.64
C VAL A 8 -30.60 -23.53 -8.16
N LYS A 9 -29.94 -24.29 -7.28
CA LYS A 9 -29.54 -25.69 -7.51
C LYS A 9 -30.40 -26.65 -6.67
N PRO A 10 -30.92 -27.76 -7.24
CA PRO A 10 -31.71 -28.76 -6.51
C PRO A 10 -30.85 -29.81 -5.78
N PRO A 11 -31.42 -30.57 -4.82
CA PRO A 11 -30.68 -31.23 -3.75
C PRO A 11 -30.17 -32.62 -4.11
N VAL A 12 -29.12 -33.06 -3.41
CA VAL A 12 -28.53 -34.41 -3.51
C VAL A 12 -28.93 -35.20 -2.27
N SER A 13 -29.53 -36.38 -2.46
CA SER A 13 -29.69 -37.39 -1.41
C SER A 13 -29.08 -38.73 -1.85
N GLY A 14 -28.13 -39.22 -1.07
CA GLY A 14 -28.13 -40.58 -0.50
C GLY A 14 -27.82 -41.82 -1.35
N ALA A 15 -26.78 -42.52 -0.89
CA ALA A 15 -26.61 -43.99 -0.80
C ALA A 15 -25.91 -44.79 -1.93
N ARG A 16 -24.66 -45.16 -1.60
CA ARG A 16 -24.02 -46.49 -1.51
C ARG A 16 -24.16 -47.57 -2.61
N ASP A 17 -22.98 -48.15 -2.85
CA ASP A 17 -22.61 -49.55 -3.12
C ASP A 17 -22.43 -50.08 -4.56
N ALA A 18 -21.18 -50.55 -4.74
CA ALA A 18 -20.72 -51.79 -5.37
C ALA A 18 -20.86 -52.03 -6.88
N GLY A 19 -19.74 -52.46 -7.48
CA GLY A 19 -19.75 -53.59 -8.39
C GLY A 19 -19.48 -53.31 -9.87
N ASP A 20 -18.20 -53.33 -10.23
CA ASP A 20 -17.60 -54.15 -11.29
C ASP A 20 -18.04 -54.07 -12.78
N ALA A 21 -17.01 -54.20 -13.61
CA ALA A 21 -16.96 -54.69 -15.00
C ALA A 21 -17.46 -53.84 -16.19
N GLY A 22 -16.52 -53.60 -17.11
CA GLY A 22 -16.77 -53.87 -18.54
C GLY A 22 -16.88 -52.69 -19.52
N ARG A 23 -15.74 -52.26 -20.07
CA ARG A 23 -15.65 -51.70 -21.44
C ARG A 23 -16.07 -52.77 -22.49
N PRO A 24 -16.14 -52.48 -23.81
CA PRO A 24 -16.81 -51.40 -24.56
C PRO A 24 -17.57 -51.96 -25.81
N LYS A 25 -18.26 -51.12 -26.60
CA LYS A 25 -18.39 -51.15 -28.10
C LYS A 25 -19.61 -50.32 -28.55
N ARG A 26 -19.41 -49.22 -29.29
CA ARG A 26 -19.55 -49.10 -30.76
C ARG A 26 -20.90 -49.61 -31.32
N SER A 27 -21.76 -48.70 -31.78
CA SER A 27 -21.92 -48.35 -33.22
C SER A 27 -23.35 -47.95 -33.65
N ARG A 28 -23.39 -47.03 -34.62
CA ARG A 28 -24.32 -46.95 -35.77
C ARG A 28 -25.79 -46.51 -35.58
N ARG A 29 -25.93 -45.19 -35.74
CA ARG A 29 -26.81 -44.46 -36.69
C ARG A 29 -27.44 -45.27 -37.84
N ARG A 30 -28.79 -45.26 -37.96
CA ARG A 30 -29.64 -45.21 -39.19
C ARG A 30 -31.11 -44.98 -38.74
N LYS A 31 -31.83 -43.91 -39.09
CA LYS A 31 -32.49 -43.45 -40.35
C LYS A 31 -33.86 -44.13 -40.65
N GLY A 32 -34.94 -43.33 -40.69
CA GLY A 32 -36.25 -43.61 -41.33
C GLY A 32 -37.46 -43.09 -40.52
N LYS A 33 -38.09 -41.95 -40.88
CA LYS A 33 -39.29 -41.76 -41.76
C LYS A 33 -40.60 -42.32 -41.15
N GLN A 34 -41.81 -41.74 -41.22
CA GLN A 34 -42.41 -40.47 -41.69
C GLN A 34 -43.95 -40.60 -41.49
N LYS A 35 -44.68 -39.51 -41.21
CA LYS A 35 -46.12 -39.18 -41.50
C LYS A 35 -46.44 -37.92 -40.66
N GLY A 36 -46.70 -36.70 -41.16
CA GLY A 36 -47.64 -36.21 -42.19
C GLY A 36 -48.99 -35.95 -41.52
N ALA A 37 -49.70 -34.80 -41.54
CA ALA A 37 -49.69 -33.48 -42.20
C ALA A 37 -50.43 -32.49 -41.24
N THR A 38 -50.42 -31.15 -41.31
CA THR A 38 -50.97 -30.23 -42.33
C THR A 38 -50.58 -28.76 -42.03
N SER A 39 -50.35 -28.00 -43.11
CA SER A 39 -49.98 -26.56 -43.29
C SER A 39 -51.12 -25.56 -42.94
N PRO A 40 -51.06 -24.23 -43.27
CA PRO A 40 -49.97 -23.33 -43.77
C PRO A 40 -49.75 -22.03 -42.92
N SER A 41 -48.57 -21.39 -42.85
CA SER A 41 -47.95 -20.36 -43.75
C SER A 41 -48.85 -19.13 -44.05
N ALA A 42 -48.46 -17.85 -43.89
CA ALA A 42 -47.26 -17.13 -44.35
C ALA A 42 -47.02 -15.85 -43.49
N ALA A 43 -45.81 -15.42 -43.12
CA ALA A 43 -44.79 -14.63 -43.88
C ALA A 43 -45.27 -13.21 -44.27
N SER A 44 -44.50 -12.11 -44.30
CA SER A 44 -43.15 -11.71 -43.88
C SER A 44 -42.91 -10.28 -44.41
N LEU A 45 -42.15 -9.45 -43.67
CA LEU A 45 -41.24 -8.37 -44.15
C LEU A 45 -41.79 -7.15 -44.92
N SER A 46 -41.47 -5.93 -44.44
CA SER A 46 -40.36 -5.08 -44.96
C SER A 46 -40.59 -3.58 -44.72
N ALA A 47 -39.48 -2.84 -44.76
CA ALA A 47 -39.28 -1.44 -44.40
C ALA A 47 -39.70 -0.43 -45.50
N GLY A 48 -39.83 0.84 -45.15
CA GLY A 48 -39.91 1.96 -46.10
C GLY A 48 -40.21 3.32 -45.46
N GLN A 49 -39.53 4.37 -45.91
CA GLN A 49 -39.36 5.70 -45.32
C GLN A 49 -40.50 6.71 -45.63
N ALA A 50 -40.46 7.83 -44.87
CA ALA A 50 -40.48 9.25 -45.32
C ALA A 50 -41.65 10.17 -44.87
N ALA A 51 -41.22 11.24 -44.16
CA ALA A 51 -41.59 12.67 -44.25
C ALA A 51 -43.04 13.18 -44.07
N GLY A 52 -43.17 14.22 -43.21
CA GLY A 52 -43.86 15.47 -43.60
C GLY A 52 -44.87 16.12 -42.62
N SER A 53 -44.51 17.34 -42.15
CA SER A 53 -45.38 18.47 -41.70
C SER A 53 -46.16 18.28 -40.37
N SER A 54 -46.53 19.28 -39.56
CA SER A 54 -46.32 20.75 -39.41
C SER A 54 -47.14 21.12 -38.16
N GLY A 55 -46.71 22.08 -37.34
CA GLY A 55 -47.58 22.59 -36.26
C GLY A 55 -46.87 23.42 -35.19
N SER A 56 -46.91 24.73 -35.37
CA SER A 56 -46.56 25.79 -34.42
C SER A 56 -47.70 26.09 -33.43
N ALA A 57 -47.38 26.88 -32.38
CA ALA A 57 -48.25 27.51 -31.37
C ALA A 57 -48.46 26.67 -30.09
N GLU A 58 -48.54 27.19 -28.87
CA GLU A 58 -48.46 28.54 -28.33
C GLU A 58 -48.24 28.43 -26.81
N ARG A 59 -47.79 29.52 -26.22
CA ARG A 59 -47.53 29.74 -24.79
C ARG A 59 -48.82 30.21 -24.08
N PRO A 60 -49.05 29.89 -22.80
CA PRO A 60 -49.81 30.80 -21.94
C PRO A 60 -48.96 31.44 -20.84
N LYS A 61 -49.40 32.65 -20.49
CA LYS A 61 -48.83 33.58 -19.52
C LYS A 61 -49.23 33.26 -18.07
N ALA A 62 -48.45 33.90 -17.20
CA ALA A 62 -48.54 34.06 -15.76
C ALA A 62 -49.92 34.41 -15.18
N THR A 63 -50.06 34.08 -13.89
CA THR A 63 -50.89 34.83 -12.93
C THR A 63 -50.09 35.10 -11.65
N ASP A 64 -50.29 36.32 -11.17
CA ASP A 64 -49.76 37.00 -9.99
C ASP A 64 -49.95 36.30 -8.64
N GLY A 65 -49.16 36.78 -7.66
CA GLY A 65 -49.48 36.67 -6.24
C GLY A 65 -48.27 36.92 -5.36
N GLY A 66 -48.01 38.17 -5.00
CA GLY A 66 -46.96 38.56 -4.05
C GLY A 66 -47.29 38.15 -2.60
N ASP A 67 -46.28 38.12 -1.72
CA ASP A 67 -46.13 39.20 -0.73
C ASP A 67 -44.79 39.17 0.04
N THR A 68 -44.31 40.38 0.29
CA THR A 68 -43.46 40.91 1.37
C THR A 68 -42.40 40.09 2.15
N ALA A 69 -41.16 40.61 2.04
CA ALA A 69 -40.33 41.16 3.13
C ALA A 69 -39.72 40.23 4.21
N ARG A 70 -38.37 40.20 4.30
CA ARG A 70 -37.56 41.09 5.16
C ARG A 70 -36.06 40.77 5.07
N ARG A 71 -35.30 41.78 4.64
CA ARG A 71 -33.85 41.90 4.79
C ARG A 71 -33.49 42.09 6.27
N ASN A 72 -32.40 41.48 6.72
CA ASN A 72 -31.61 42.02 7.84
C ASN A 72 -30.13 42.07 7.46
N LYS A 73 -29.66 43.28 7.14
CA LYS A 73 -28.25 43.68 7.09
C LYS A 73 -27.80 43.94 8.52
N ARG A 74 -26.69 43.33 8.96
CA ARG A 74 -25.92 43.84 10.11
C ARG A 74 -24.51 44.22 9.65
N ARG A 75 -24.33 45.54 9.49
CA ARG A 75 -23.04 46.22 9.53
C ARG A 75 -22.55 46.23 10.98
N ARG A 76 -21.27 45.93 11.21
CA ARG A 76 -20.51 46.46 12.34
C ARG A 76 -19.23 47.10 11.82
N ARG A 77 -19.10 48.40 12.11
CA ARG A 77 -17.89 49.21 12.00
C ARG A 77 -17.28 49.32 13.40
N GLY A 78 -15.95 49.37 13.46
CA GLY A 78 -15.21 50.16 14.44
C GLY A 78 -14.32 49.38 15.40
N LYS A 79 -13.01 49.33 15.14
CA LYS A 79 -12.01 50.19 15.81
C LYS A 79 -10.63 50.00 15.20
N ALA A 80 -9.95 51.12 14.95
CA ALA A 80 -8.55 51.22 14.55
C ALA A 80 -7.71 51.67 15.77
N ALA A 81 -6.43 51.28 15.81
CA ALA A 81 -5.33 52.03 16.44
C ALA A 81 -3.95 51.47 16.03
N GLY A 82 -3.07 52.36 15.56
CA GLY A 82 -1.59 52.27 15.47
C GLY A 82 -1.01 51.32 14.42
N GLY A 83 -0.27 51.70 13.37
CA GLY A 83 0.45 52.93 13.07
C GLY A 83 1.95 52.78 13.36
N GLU A 84 2.76 52.40 12.36
CA GLU A 84 4.13 52.95 12.16
C GLU A 84 4.76 52.58 10.79
N ASN A 85 4.98 53.63 9.99
CA ASN A 85 6.02 53.93 8.99
C ASN A 85 6.90 52.85 8.34
N VAL A 86 6.91 52.79 6.99
CA VAL A 86 8.12 52.98 6.13
C VAL A 86 7.71 53.57 4.76
N ARG A 87 8.56 54.47 4.23
CA ARG A 87 8.46 55.33 3.04
C ARG A 87 8.42 54.59 1.67
N PRO A 88 7.87 55.20 0.60
CA PRO A 88 8.00 54.72 -0.78
C PRO A 88 9.15 55.41 -1.53
N LEU A 89 9.80 54.68 -2.46
CA LEU A 89 10.62 55.25 -3.53
C LEU A 89 10.19 54.67 -4.89
N VAL A 90 10.24 55.55 -5.88
CA VAL A 90 9.64 55.57 -7.23
C VAL A 90 10.49 54.77 -8.25
N PRO A 91 9.94 54.32 -9.40
CA PRO A 91 10.59 53.40 -10.32
C PRO A 91 11.38 54.10 -11.44
N VAL A 92 12.35 53.37 -12.01
CA VAL A 92 13.06 53.65 -13.28
C VAL A 92 13.35 52.28 -13.88
N GLY A 93 13.17 51.95 -15.16
CA GLY A 93 12.77 52.65 -16.36
C GLY A 93 12.98 51.66 -17.50
N GLN A 94 12.04 51.62 -18.44
CA GLN A 94 12.07 50.77 -19.64
C GLN A 94 13.29 51.07 -20.52
N ARG A 95 13.85 50.02 -21.13
CA ARG A 95 14.38 50.10 -22.50
C ARG A 95 14.02 48.82 -23.25
N GLU A 96 13.07 48.97 -24.16
CA GLU A 96 12.90 48.12 -25.32
C GLU A 96 14.04 48.39 -26.31
N ALA A 97 14.53 47.35 -26.97
CA ALA A 97 14.90 47.40 -28.39
C ALA A 97 14.90 45.98 -28.95
N SER A 98 13.92 45.78 -29.82
CA SER A 98 13.73 44.72 -30.82
C SER A 98 14.97 44.42 -31.67
N GLY A 99 15.07 43.18 -32.14
CA GLY A 99 15.95 42.78 -33.22
C GLY A 99 15.80 41.28 -33.52
N GLU A 100 14.83 40.95 -34.38
CA GLU A 100 14.75 39.67 -35.06
C GLU A 100 16.05 39.42 -35.86
N ASP A 101 16.59 38.20 -35.83
CA ASP A 101 16.91 37.53 -37.09
C ASP A 101 17.12 36.01 -36.95
N GLN A 102 16.78 35.35 -38.05
CA GLN A 102 16.67 33.93 -38.29
C GLN A 102 18.03 33.20 -38.34
N ARG A 103 18.00 31.87 -38.11
CA ARG A 103 18.76 30.79 -38.80
C ARG A 103 18.41 29.45 -38.14
N GLN A 104 17.59 28.60 -38.74
CA GLN A 104 17.96 27.55 -39.70
C GLN A 104 19.24 26.75 -39.37
N ALA A 105 18.98 25.49 -39.01
CA ALA A 105 19.40 24.28 -39.72
C ALA A 105 20.85 23.74 -39.58
N GLU A 106 20.86 22.46 -39.22
CA GLU A 106 21.76 21.39 -39.70
C GLU A 106 23.18 21.25 -39.14
N GLY A 107 23.54 19.99 -38.80
CA GLY A 107 24.93 19.64 -38.53
C GLY A 107 25.20 18.30 -37.87
N ARG A 108 24.77 17.19 -38.47
CA ARG A 108 25.27 15.82 -38.18
C ARG A 108 26.81 15.75 -38.24
N ARG A 109 27.43 14.99 -37.32
CA ARG A 109 28.46 13.91 -37.53
C ARG A 109 29.18 13.64 -36.18
N SER A 110 29.05 12.46 -35.57
CA SER A 110 29.67 11.15 -35.88
C SER A 110 31.15 11.01 -35.47
N ARG A 111 31.36 10.19 -34.42
CA ARG A 111 32.36 9.10 -34.25
C ARG A 111 33.87 9.41 -34.26
N ARG A 112 34.54 9.07 -33.14
CA ARG A 112 35.61 8.03 -32.96
C ARG A 112 36.16 8.16 -31.53
N LYS A 113 36.20 7.16 -30.64
CA LYS A 113 36.95 5.88 -30.56
C LYS A 113 38.50 5.99 -30.65
N HIS A 114 39.15 5.87 -29.49
CA HIS A 114 40.44 5.21 -29.16
C HIS A 114 40.45 5.07 -27.62
N ARG A 115 40.67 3.96 -26.90
CA ARG A 115 41.44 2.70 -26.94
C ARG A 115 42.97 2.86 -26.82
N GLY A 116 43.50 2.56 -25.63
CA GLY A 116 44.89 2.18 -25.31
C GLY A 116 45.38 2.79 -23.97
N LYS A 117 45.28 2.12 -22.82
CA LYS A 117 46.18 1.12 -22.17
C LYS A 117 47.43 1.70 -21.44
N LYS A 118 47.45 1.39 -20.12
CA LYS A 118 48.55 0.97 -19.22
C LYS A 118 49.46 1.99 -18.48
N ALA A 119 49.29 1.95 -17.16
CA ALA A 119 50.27 1.71 -16.07
C ALA A 119 51.36 2.75 -15.73
N ALA A 120 51.33 3.26 -14.49
CA ALA A 120 52.31 3.00 -13.42
C ALA A 120 52.06 3.89 -12.19
N ALA A 121 52.48 3.40 -11.03
CA ALA A 121 52.27 3.96 -9.69
C ALA A 121 53.26 5.09 -9.33
N ARG A 122 52.84 6.05 -8.47
CA ARG A 122 53.38 6.34 -7.12
C ARG A 122 53.00 7.74 -6.60
N THR A 123 52.69 7.75 -5.30
CA THR A 123 52.95 8.76 -4.24
C THR A 123 52.27 10.13 -4.29
N VAL A 124 51.57 10.43 -3.18
CA VAL A 124 51.12 11.76 -2.74
C VAL A 124 51.92 12.12 -1.47
N PRO A 125 52.44 13.35 -1.31
CA PRO A 125 53.15 13.76 -0.11
C PRO A 125 52.21 14.38 0.95
N VAL A 126 52.61 14.22 2.21
CA VAL A 126 52.08 14.90 3.41
C VAL A 126 53.07 16.00 3.79
N ALA A 127 52.57 17.19 4.12
CA ALA A 127 53.37 18.28 4.70
C ALA A 127 53.04 18.45 6.19
N ALA A 128 54.10 18.65 6.98
CA ALA A 128 54.12 18.86 8.42
C ALA A 128 54.66 20.27 8.72
N GLU A 129 54.28 20.83 9.88
CA GLU A 129 54.90 22.02 10.48
C GLU A 129 55.52 21.68 11.85
N ALA A 130 56.50 22.50 12.24
CA ALA A 130 57.63 22.18 13.11
C ALA A 130 57.56 22.70 14.56
N ALA A 131 58.39 22.11 15.43
CA ALA A 131 58.77 22.51 16.81
C ALA A 131 59.87 23.62 16.81
N VAL A 132 60.34 24.28 17.89
CA VAL A 132 60.93 23.90 19.23
C VAL A 132 61.16 25.23 20.07
N PRO A 133 61.81 25.35 21.28
CA PRO A 133 62.28 24.41 22.34
C PRO A 133 62.18 24.81 23.88
N HIS A 134 62.27 23.77 24.75
CA HIS A 134 62.90 23.51 26.11
C HIS A 134 63.24 24.62 27.17
N PRO A 135 63.40 24.32 28.51
CA PRO A 135 64.14 23.17 29.13
C PRO A 135 63.62 22.56 30.48
N ALA A 136 64.44 21.67 31.06
CA ALA A 136 64.17 20.63 32.08
C ALA A 136 64.82 20.87 33.46
N THR A 137 64.38 20.14 34.51
CA THR A 137 65.22 19.74 35.68
C THR A 137 64.64 18.52 36.44
N ALA A 138 65.51 17.78 37.13
CA ALA A 138 65.40 16.38 37.58
C ALA A 138 65.20 16.12 39.10
N GLN A 139 65.07 14.82 39.47
CA GLN A 139 65.42 14.09 40.74
C GLN A 139 64.22 13.50 41.53
N ALA A 140 64.26 12.37 42.26
CA ALA A 140 65.19 11.27 42.54
C ALA A 140 64.42 10.07 43.18
N VAL A 141 65.11 8.94 43.43
CA VAL A 141 64.67 7.59 43.86
C VAL A 141 64.71 7.42 45.39
N GLU A 142 63.83 6.60 46.01
CA GLU A 142 64.16 5.61 47.09
C GLU A 142 62.97 4.77 47.62
N THR A 143 63.28 3.68 48.34
CA THR A 143 62.57 2.38 48.42
C THR A 143 62.02 1.96 49.79
N ARG A 144 60.88 1.19 49.78
CA ARG A 144 60.37 0.12 50.70
C ARG A 144 59.92 0.49 52.14
N PRO A 145 59.07 -0.32 52.86
CA PRO A 145 58.71 -1.74 52.69
C PRO A 145 57.20 -2.12 52.80
N VAL A 146 56.93 -3.42 52.55
CA VAL A 146 55.63 -4.13 52.51
C VAL A 146 55.13 -4.52 53.92
N PRO A 147 53.81 -4.65 54.12
CA PRO A 147 53.30 -5.81 54.86
C PRO A 147 52.17 -6.58 54.15
N HIS A 148 52.07 -7.85 54.54
CA HIS A 148 51.29 -8.95 53.98
C HIS A 148 49.75 -8.77 54.00
N ALA A 149 49.13 -9.46 53.04
CA ALA A 149 47.71 -9.54 52.68
C ALA A 149 46.77 -10.22 53.71
N PRO A 150 45.45 -10.06 53.51
CA PRO A 150 44.48 -11.14 53.66
C PRO A 150 43.94 -11.57 52.28
N GLU A 151 43.80 -12.88 52.08
CA GLU A 151 43.30 -13.49 50.84
C GLU A 151 41.83 -13.14 50.55
N PRO A 152 41.46 -12.81 49.30
CA PRO A 152 40.08 -12.85 48.86
C PRO A 152 39.75 -14.23 48.26
N ARG A 153 38.59 -14.71 48.69
CA ARG A 153 37.93 -15.96 48.29
C ARG A 153 37.93 -16.14 46.77
N ARG A 154 38.19 -17.38 46.32
CA ARG A 154 37.95 -17.84 44.94
C ARG A 154 36.48 -17.66 44.58
N GLU A 155 36.15 -16.59 43.89
CA GLU A 155 34.97 -16.56 43.04
C GLU A 155 35.28 -17.39 41.79
N VAL A 156 34.54 -18.49 41.65
CA VAL A 156 34.53 -19.28 40.43
C VAL A 156 33.93 -18.41 39.33
N HIS A 157 34.79 -17.84 38.49
CA HIS A 157 34.36 -17.23 37.23
C HIS A 157 33.71 -18.31 36.37
N SER A 158 32.39 -18.42 36.49
CA SER A 158 31.58 -19.12 35.49
C SER A 158 31.81 -18.44 34.15
N ALA A 159 32.42 -19.18 33.23
CA ALA A 159 32.59 -18.72 31.85
C ALA A 159 31.24 -18.21 31.32
N PRO A 160 31.21 -17.09 30.58
CA PRO A 160 29.96 -16.61 30.01
C PRO A 160 29.37 -17.73 29.16
N ARG A 161 28.17 -18.20 29.54
CA ARG A 161 27.40 -19.16 28.73
C ARG A 161 27.33 -18.60 27.31
N PRO A 162 27.59 -19.40 26.28
CA PRO A 162 27.40 -18.94 24.91
C PRO A 162 25.99 -18.41 24.81
N ALA A 163 25.83 -17.15 24.43
CA ALA A 163 24.53 -16.61 24.07
C ALA A 163 23.87 -17.62 23.13
N GLU A 164 22.71 -18.11 23.56
CA GLU A 164 21.94 -19.12 22.85
C GLU A 164 21.83 -18.70 21.38
N ARG A 165 22.47 -19.47 20.49
CA ARG A 165 22.32 -19.38 19.05
C ARG A 165 20.92 -19.89 18.66
N GLU A 166 19.85 -19.31 19.18
CA GLU A 166 18.46 -19.70 18.85
C GLU A 166 17.90 -18.98 17.60
N GLY A 167 18.70 -18.17 16.89
CA GLY A 167 18.17 -17.19 15.93
C GLY A 167 18.15 -17.56 14.43
N TYR A 168 18.84 -18.60 13.98
CA TYR A 168 19.11 -18.80 12.54
C TYR A 168 18.25 -19.85 11.81
N ASP A 169 17.42 -20.62 12.52
CA ASP A 169 16.66 -21.73 11.91
C ASP A 169 15.16 -21.47 11.71
N ALA A 170 14.63 -20.31 12.10
CA ALA A 170 13.22 -20.05 11.84
C ALA A 170 13.00 -19.79 10.33
N PRO A 171 11.99 -20.44 9.72
CA PRO A 171 11.79 -20.38 8.27
C PRO A 171 11.50 -18.95 7.79
N LEU A 172 12.02 -18.60 6.62
CA LEU A 172 11.74 -17.32 5.98
C LEU A 172 10.47 -17.39 5.14
N TYR A 173 9.70 -16.32 5.17
CA TYR A 173 8.52 -16.11 4.34
C TYR A 173 8.72 -14.88 3.48
N ALA A 174 8.11 -14.85 2.30
CA ALA A 174 8.18 -13.71 1.42
C ALA A 174 6.80 -13.28 0.90
N ALA A 175 6.56 -11.98 0.89
CA ALA A 175 5.37 -11.38 0.29
C ALA A 175 5.80 -10.33 -0.73
N LEU A 176 5.38 -10.51 -1.98
CA LEU A 176 5.56 -9.56 -3.06
C LEU A 176 4.22 -8.98 -3.47
N ASP A 177 4.18 -7.67 -3.66
CA ASP A 177 3.02 -6.91 -4.08
C ASP A 177 3.41 -6.05 -5.30
N LEU A 178 2.75 -6.30 -6.42
CA LEU A 178 2.84 -5.50 -7.64
C LEU A 178 1.55 -4.69 -7.81
N GLY A 179 1.58 -3.46 -7.31
CA GLY A 179 0.47 -2.52 -7.43
C GLY A 179 0.59 -1.58 -8.63
N THR A 180 -0.40 -0.70 -8.76
CA THR A 180 -0.47 0.32 -9.82
C THR A 180 0.73 1.28 -9.83
N ASN A 181 1.25 1.64 -8.66
CA ASN A 181 2.34 2.63 -8.54
C ASN A 181 3.68 1.99 -8.15
N ASN A 182 3.66 1.00 -7.25
CA ASN A 182 4.85 0.49 -6.58
C ASN A 182 4.95 -1.03 -6.72
N CYS A 183 6.18 -1.52 -6.90
CA CYS A 183 6.53 -2.93 -6.75
C CYS A 183 7.30 -3.11 -5.44
N ARG A 184 6.84 -4.01 -4.57
CA ARG A 184 7.38 -4.16 -3.21
C ARG A 184 7.55 -5.63 -2.84
N LEU A 185 8.63 -5.94 -2.13
CA LEU A 185 8.91 -7.25 -1.56
C LEU A 185 9.25 -7.10 -0.08
N LEU A 186 8.73 -8.00 0.75
CA LEU A 186 9.11 -8.17 2.14
C LEU A 186 9.51 -9.63 2.37
N ILE A 187 10.69 -9.85 2.93
CA ILE A 187 11.14 -11.16 3.41
C ILE A 187 11.25 -11.08 4.93
N ALA A 188 10.58 -11.97 5.64
CA ALA A 188 10.45 -11.91 7.09
C ALA A 188 10.59 -13.28 7.76
N GLN A 189 11.00 -13.23 9.02
CA GLN A 189 11.15 -14.37 9.90
C GLN A 189 10.15 -14.25 11.06
N PRO A 190 9.34 -15.28 11.36
CA PRO A 190 8.44 -15.24 12.50
C PRO A 190 9.23 -15.12 13.80
N THR A 191 8.67 -14.42 14.79
CA THR A 191 9.28 -14.22 16.11
C THR A 191 8.31 -14.65 17.21
N ARG A 192 7.75 -13.70 17.97
CA ARG A 192 6.70 -13.96 18.97
C ARG A 192 5.35 -14.16 18.28
N PRO A 193 4.34 -14.74 18.97
CA PRO A 193 3.00 -14.91 18.41
C PRO A 193 2.46 -13.64 17.75
N GLY A 194 2.10 -13.73 16.47
CA GLY A 194 1.58 -12.62 15.67
C GLY A 194 2.61 -11.55 15.28
N GLN A 195 3.91 -11.82 15.47
CA GLN A 195 4.99 -10.89 15.14
C GLN A 195 6.06 -11.55 14.28
N PHE A 196 6.71 -10.75 13.46
CA PHE A 196 7.85 -11.15 12.64
C PHE A 196 8.89 -10.04 12.57
N ARG A 197 10.11 -10.42 12.23
CA ARG A 197 11.22 -9.51 11.94
C ARG A 197 11.44 -9.48 10.43
N VAL A 198 11.52 -8.28 9.87
CA VAL A 198 11.90 -8.08 8.46
C VAL A 198 13.40 -8.39 8.30
N VAL A 199 13.72 -9.27 7.36
CA VAL A 199 15.08 -9.74 7.03
C VAL A 199 15.61 -9.05 5.78
N ASP A 200 14.74 -8.85 4.78
CA ASP A 200 15.05 -8.08 3.59
C ASP A 200 13.77 -7.37 3.10
N ALA A 201 13.95 -6.24 2.45
CA ALA A 201 12.87 -5.49 1.84
C ALA A 201 13.34 -4.90 0.51
N PHE A 202 12.39 -4.70 -0.38
CA PHE A 202 12.59 -3.96 -1.62
C PHE A 202 11.33 -3.15 -1.91
N SER A 203 11.52 -1.94 -2.44
CA SER A 203 10.45 -1.08 -2.91
C SER A 203 10.97 -0.27 -4.08
N ARG A 204 10.23 -0.24 -5.18
CA ARG A 204 10.54 0.60 -6.34
C ARG A 204 9.27 1.13 -6.97
N ILE A 205 9.27 2.43 -7.27
CA ILE A 205 8.20 3.08 -8.02
C ILE A 205 8.33 2.62 -9.47
N VAL A 206 7.26 2.00 -9.98
CA VAL A 206 7.21 1.44 -11.34
C VAL A 206 6.12 2.10 -12.19
N ARG A 207 5.12 2.74 -11.55
CA ARG A 207 3.97 3.38 -12.22
C ARG A 207 3.35 2.46 -13.28
N LEU A 208 3.09 1.20 -12.92
CA LEU A 208 2.56 0.18 -13.83
C LEU A 208 1.23 0.60 -14.48
N GLY A 209 0.38 1.31 -13.74
CA GLY A 209 -0.93 1.76 -14.26
C GLY A 209 -0.95 3.16 -14.83
N GLU A 210 0.19 3.77 -15.16
CA GLU A 210 0.19 5.07 -15.85
C GLU A 210 -0.48 4.97 -17.22
N GLY A 211 -1.38 5.90 -17.53
CA GLY A 211 -2.14 5.92 -18.79
C GLY A 211 -3.18 4.81 -18.95
N LEU A 212 -3.31 3.90 -17.97
CA LEU A 212 -4.21 2.75 -18.05
C LEU A 212 -5.68 3.16 -18.15
N ALA A 213 -6.09 4.20 -17.42
CA ALA A 213 -7.47 4.67 -17.42
C ALA A 213 -7.91 5.17 -18.81
N ALA A 214 -6.98 5.74 -19.58
CA ALA A 214 -7.26 6.26 -20.93
C ALA A 214 -7.14 5.18 -22.02
N SER A 215 -6.17 4.27 -21.90
CA SER A 215 -5.86 3.29 -22.95
C SER A 215 -6.52 1.92 -22.76
N GLY A 216 -6.93 1.58 -21.54
CA GLY A 216 -7.35 0.23 -21.15
C GLY A 216 -6.23 -0.82 -21.15
N ARG A 217 -4.96 -0.41 -21.34
CA ARG A 217 -3.80 -1.30 -21.47
C ARG A 217 -2.59 -0.79 -20.68
N LEU A 218 -1.76 -1.73 -20.19
CA LEU A 218 -0.44 -1.42 -19.66
C LEU A 218 0.48 -1.00 -20.81
N SER A 219 1.22 0.09 -20.66
CA SER A 219 2.23 0.54 -21.64
C SER A 219 3.47 -0.34 -21.61
N ASP A 220 4.17 -0.43 -22.74
CA ASP A 220 5.40 -1.22 -22.84
C ASP A 220 6.47 -0.69 -21.90
N GLU A 221 6.60 0.64 -21.76
CA GLU A 221 7.56 1.28 -20.86
C GLU A 221 7.28 0.94 -19.39
N ALA A 222 6.00 0.94 -18.98
CA ALA A 222 5.62 0.61 -17.61
C ALA A 222 5.81 -0.88 -17.30
N MET A 223 5.52 -1.75 -18.27
CA MET A 223 5.81 -3.18 -18.18
C MET A 223 7.31 -3.45 -18.06
N ASP A 224 8.15 -2.82 -18.88
CA ASP A 224 9.60 -2.98 -18.85
C ASP A 224 10.19 -2.57 -17.49
N ARG A 225 9.82 -1.38 -16.98
CA ARG A 225 10.26 -0.93 -15.64
C ARG A 225 9.82 -1.88 -14.54
N SER A 226 8.64 -2.48 -14.68
CA SER A 226 8.10 -3.43 -13.70
C SER A 226 8.85 -4.77 -13.75
N VAL A 227 9.11 -5.31 -14.94
CA VAL A 227 9.91 -6.53 -15.13
C VAL A 227 11.31 -6.36 -14.54
N GLU A 228 11.97 -5.24 -14.78
CA GLU A 228 13.29 -4.97 -14.19
C GLU A 228 13.25 -4.90 -12.65
N ALA A 229 12.11 -4.53 -12.05
CA ALA A 229 11.97 -4.48 -10.60
C ALA A 229 11.81 -5.89 -10.05
N LEU A 230 11.00 -6.68 -10.75
CA LEU A 230 10.72 -8.07 -10.44
C LEU A 230 11.96 -8.96 -10.60
N LYS A 231 12.87 -8.66 -11.55
CA LYS A 231 14.18 -9.33 -11.65
C LYS A 231 15.01 -9.17 -10.36
N ILE A 232 14.98 -7.99 -9.75
CA ILE A 232 15.66 -7.75 -8.45
C ILE A 232 14.99 -8.55 -7.34
N CYS A 233 13.65 -8.57 -7.30
CA CYS A 233 12.90 -9.39 -6.36
C CYS A 233 13.21 -10.88 -6.50
N ALA A 234 13.26 -11.40 -7.74
CA ALA A 234 13.59 -12.79 -8.03
C ALA A 234 14.99 -13.16 -7.53
N ALA A 235 15.98 -12.29 -7.75
CA ALA A 235 17.32 -12.48 -7.21
C ALA A 235 17.34 -12.54 -5.67
N LYS A 236 16.59 -11.65 -5.00
CA LYS A 236 16.48 -11.65 -3.52
C LYS A 236 15.82 -12.91 -2.96
N LEU A 237 14.83 -13.45 -3.67
CA LEU A 237 14.15 -14.69 -3.31
C LEU A 237 15.06 -15.90 -3.53
N LYS A 238 15.74 -15.98 -4.68
CA LYS A 238 16.65 -17.08 -5.04
C LYS A 238 17.83 -17.22 -4.06
N ASN A 239 18.32 -16.11 -3.53
CA ASN A 239 19.48 -16.10 -2.63
C ASN A 239 19.14 -16.47 -1.18
N ARG A 240 17.92 -16.96 -0.90
CA ARG A 240 17.45 -17.25 0.46
C ARG A 240 16.63 -18.53 0.48
N ASN A 241 16.69 -19.24 1.61
CA ASN A 241 15.83 -20.41 1.84
C ASN A 241 14.43 -19.96 2.29
N ILE A 242 13.59 -19.61 1.33
CA ILE A 242 12.21 -19.19 1.56
C ILE A 242 11.33 -20.44 1.70
N ARG A 243 10.71 -20.62 2.87
CA ARG A 243 9.77 -21.72 3.12
C ARG A 243 8.49 -21.56 2.30
N ARG A 244 7.94 -20.34 2.26
CA ARG A 244 6.71 -20.03 1.52
C ARG A 244 6.74 -18.59 1.04
N ALA A 245 6.36 -18.39 -0.21
CA ALA A 245 6.19 -17.07 -0.81
C ALA A 245 4.77 -16.93 -1.37
N ARG A 246 4.23 -15.71 -1.30
CA ARG A 246 3.06 -15.32 -2.08
C ARG A 246 3.36 -14.03 -2.82
N LEU A 247 3.11 -14.03 -4.12
CA LEU A 247 3.43 -12.95 -5.03
C LEU A 247 2.11 -12.54 -5.69
N ILE A 248 1.67 -11.31 -5.45
CA ILE A 248 0.37 -10.83 -5.90
C ILE A 248 0.52 -9.65 -6.86
N ALA A 249 -0.44 -9.50 -7.76
CA ALA A 249 -0.70 -8.30 -8.54
C ALA A 249 -2.10 -7.77 -8.24
N THR A 250 -2.28 -6.45 -8.27
CA THR A 250 -3.54 -5.79 -7.88
C THR A 250 -4.22 -5.05 -9.04
N GLU A 251 -4.82 -3.88 -8.77
CA GLU A 251 -5.76 -3.19 -9.66
C GLU A 251 -5.22 -2.96 -11.09
N ALA A 252 -3.94 -2.62 -11.27
CA ALA A 252 -3.42 -2.36 -12.62
C ALA A 252 -3.47 -3.59 -13.54
N CYS A 253 -3.00 -4.75 -13.05
CA CYS A 253 -3.08 -5.99 -13.84
C CYS A 253 -4.53 -6.46 -13.99
N ARG A 254 -5.35 -6.28 -12.95
CA ARG A 254 -6.77 -6.66 -12.96
C ARG A 254 -7.59 -5.85 -13.97
N ALA A 255 -7.31 -4.56 -14.11
CA ALA A 255 -8.06 -3.65 -14.98
C ALA A 255 -7.57 -3.65 -16.44
N ALA A 256 -6.31 -4.03 -16.69
CA ALA A 256 -5.74 -3.98 -18.02
C ALA A 256 -6.12 -5.18 -18.90
N ILE A 257 -6.48 -4.91 -20.16
CA ILE A 257 -6.80 -5.95 -21.16
C ILE A 257 -5.60 -6.88 -21.41
N ASN A 258 -4.37 -6.37 -21.27
CA ASN A 258 -3.12 -7.13 -21.40
C ASN A 258 -2.48 -7.53 -20.05
N GLY A 259 -3.22 -7.49 -18.94
CA GLY A 259 -2.70 -7.82 -17.61
C GLY A 259 -2.18 -9.26 -17.51
N GLU A 260 -2.96 -10.24 -17.97
CA GLU A 260 -2.56 -11.66 -17.97
C GLU A 260 -1.34 -11.93 -18.87
N ALA A 261 -1.31 -11.31 -20.05
CA ALA A 261 -0.17 -11.42 -20.97
C ALA A 261 1.12 -10.84 -20.35
N PHE A 262 0.99 -9.75 -19.59
CA PHE A 262 2.10 -9.17 -18.84
C PHE A 262 2.59 -10.11 -17.73
N LEU A 263 1.69 -10.75 -16.97
CA LEU A 263 2.11 -11.71 -15.93
C LEU A 263 2.79 -12.95 -16.52
N GLU A 264 2.35 -13.42 -17.67
CA GLU A 264 3.02 -14.51 -18.39
C GLU A 264 4.44 -14.09 -18.82
N ARG A 265 4.62 -12.85 -19.30
CA ARG A 265 5.95 -12.29 -19.58
C ARG A 265 6.81 -12.23 -18.32
N VAL A 266 6.26 -11.78 -17.19
CA VAL A 266 6.97 -11.77 -15.89
C VAL A 266 7.44 -13.17 -15.52
N ARG A 267 6.58 -14.18 -15.66
CA ARG A 267 6.92 -15.57 -15.37
C ARG A 267 8.06 -16.07 -16.26
N GLN A 268 8.01 -15.78 -17.56
CA GLN A 268 9.05 -16.18 -18.52
C GLN A 268 10.41 -15.51 -18.24
N GLU A 269 10.43 -14.20 -17.94
CA GLU A 269 11.67 -13.44 -17.78
C GLU A 269 12.28 -13.53 -16.38
N THR A 270 11.47 -13.78 -15.35
CA THR A 270 11.92 -13.72 -13.94
C THR A 270 11.76 -15.03 -13.19
N GLY A 271 10.93 -15.96 -13.70
CA GLY A 271 10.52 -17.17 -13.01
C GLY A 271 9.53 -16.93 -11.86
N LEU A 272 9.05 -15.70 -11.66
CA LEU A 272 8.07 -15.39 -10.62
C LEU A 272 6.65 -15.65 -11.14
N ASP A 273 5.90 -16.44 -10.39
CA ASP A 273 4.49 -16.72 -10.64
C ASP A 273 3.63 -15.81 -9.75
N LEU A 274 3.00 -14.80 -10.36
CA LEU A 274 2.18 -13.80 -9.67
C LEU A 274 0.70 -14.11 -9.90
N GLU A 275 -0.11 -14.04 -8.84
CA GLU A 275 -1.56 -14.16 -8.93
C GLU A 275 -2.25 -12.78 -8.90
N ILE A 276 -3.25 -12.57 -9.76
CA ILE A 276 -4.12 -11.39 -9.65
C ILE A 276 -5.13 -11.65 -8.54
N ILE A 277 -5.07 -10.89 -7.46
CA ILE A 277 -6.05 -11.01 -6.37
C ILE A 277 -7.30 -10.19 -6.65
N ASN A 278 -8.43 -10.62 -6.08
CA ASN A 278 -9.67 -9.84 -6.13
C ASN A 278 -9.70 -8.75 -5.05
N ARG A 279 -10.61 -7.79 -5.21
CA ARG A 279 -10.76 -6.61 -4.33
C ARG A 279 -11.10 -6.98 -2.89
N GLU A 280 -11.91 -8.01 -2.68
CA GLU A 280 -12.24 -8.49 -1.33
C GLU A 280 -10.98 -9.01 -0.63
N THR A 281 -10.19 -9.82 -1.31
CA THR A 281 -8.92 -10.36 -0.77
C THR A 281 -7.97 -9.23 -0.42
N GLU A 282 -7.89 -8.20 -1.26
CA GLU A 282 -7.09 -6.99 -1.04
C GLU A 282 -7.50 -6.28 0.27
N ALA A 283 -8.80 -6.00 0.43
CA ALA A 283 -9.34 -5.39 1.65
C ALA A 283 -9.08 -6.25 2.90
N ARG A 284 -9.30 -7.57 2.81
CA ARG A 284 -9.06 -8.49 3.93
C ARG A 284 -7.58 -8.56 4.32
N LEU A 285 -6.67 -8.57 3.35
CA LEU A 285 -5.23 -8.59 3.60
C LEU A 285 -4.75 -7.27 4.22
N ALA A 286 -5.28 -6.12 3.79
CA ALA A 286 -5.00 -4.83 4.41
C ALA A 286 -5.38 -4.84 5.90
N VAL A 287 -6.55 -5.40 6.23
CA VAL A 287 -7.01 -5.59 7.62
C VAL A 287 -6.10 -6.54 8.41
N SER A 288 -5.74 -7.70 7.84
CA SER A 288 -4.81 -8.63 8.48
C SER A 288 -3.47 -7.98 8.82
N GLY A 289 -2.89 -7.20 7.88
CA GLY A 289 -1.61 -6.53 8.04
C GLY A 289 -1.61 -5.42 9.10
N CYS A 290 -2.76 -4.78 9.32
CA CYS A 290 -2.90 -3.70 10.30
C CYS A 290 -3.44 -4.16 11.66
N SER A 291 -3.73 -5.46 11.83
CA SER A 291 -4.41 -5.99 13.02
C SER A 291 -3.79 -5.57 14.37
N SER A 292 -2.46 -5.55 14.45
CA SER A 292 -1.72 -5.12 15.65
C SER A 292 -1.85 -3.63 16.02
N LEU A 293 -2.36 -2.79 15.10
CA LEU A 293 -2.52 -1.35 15.29
C LEU A 293 -3.91 -0.98 15.83
N VAL A 294 -4.86 -1.92 15.84
CA VAL A 294 -6.17 -1.70 16.45
C VAL A 294 -6.01 -1.55 17.96
N GLY A 295 -6.43 -0.37 18.48
CA GLY A 295 -6.41 -0.07 19.91
C GLY A 295 -7.15 -1.13 20.74
N ARG A 296 -6.68 -1.42 21.96
CA ARG A 296 -7.27 -2.46 22.83
C ARG A 296 -8.71 -2.20 23.25
N GLU A 297 -9.08 -0.93 23.34
CA GLU A 297 -10.40 -0.48 23.78
C GLU A 297 -11.33 -0.18 22.61
N ALA A 298 -10.79 -0.13 21.38
CA ALA A 298 -11.58 0.16 20.21
C ALA A 298 -12.65 -0.92 20.00
N LYS A 299 -13.90 -0.46 19.79
CA LYS A 299 -15.05 -1.32 19.47
C LYS A 299 -15.34 -1.29 17.98
N SER A 300 -14.97 -0.21 17.29
CA SER A 300 -15.08 -0.11 15.84
C SER A 300 -13.91 0.64 15.22
N VAL A 301 -13.55 0.26 14.00
CA VAL A 301 -12.49 0.88 13.22
C VAL A 301 -12.93 0.93 11.76
N VAL A 302 -12.65 2.05 11.09
CA VAL A 302 -12.63 2.09 9.62
C VAL A 302 -11.18 2.05 9.18
N LEU A 303 -10.82 0.98 8.48
CA LEU A 303 -9.51 0.83 7.86
C LEU A 303 -9.63 1.19 6.38
N PHE A 304 -8.63 1.90 5.86
CA PHE A 304 -8.55 2.16 4.43
C PHE A 304 -7.11 2.05 3.91
N ASP A 305 -6.98 1.53 2.70
CA ASP A 305 -5.74 1.47 1.93
C ASP A 305 -5.89 2.38 0.70
N ILE A 306 -5.10 3.45 0.63
CA ILE A 306 -5.10 4.34 -0.54
C ILE A 306 -4.01 3.87 -1.50
N GLY A 307 -4.44 3.08 -2.48
CA GLY A 307 -3.59 2.54 -3.53
C GLY A 307 -3.33 3.53 -4.67
N GLY A 308 -2.66 3.03 -5.72
CA GLY A 308 -2.44 3.80 -6.94
C GLY A 308 -3.65 3.82 -7.86
N GLY A 309 -4.30 2.68 -8.07
CA GLY A 309 -5.45 2.53 -8.97
C GLY A 309 -6.79 2.39 -8.26
N SER A 310 -6.80 1.79 -7.07
CA SER A 310 -7.97 1.58 -6.22
C SER A 310 -7.72 2.08 -4.80
N SER A 311 -8.80 2.18 -4.02
CA SER A 311 -8.75 2.42 -2.59
C SER A 311 -9.72 1.49 -1.87
N GLU A 312 -9.20 0.63 -1.01
CA GLU A 312 -9.99 -0.33 -0.24
C GLU A 312 -10.41 0.28 1.10
N ILE A 313 -11.66 0.04 1.50
CA ILE A 313 -12.21 0.51 2.77
C ILE A 313 -12.90 -0.66 3.45
N ALA A 314 -12.60 -0.89 4.72
CA ALA A 314 -13.16 -1.95 5.54
C ALA A 314 -13.66 -1.40 6.87
N VAL A 315 -14.91 -1.70 7.19
CA VAL A 315 -15.59 -1.33 8.43
C VAL A 315 -15.58 -2.53 9.36
N ILE A 316 -14.89 -2.38 10.49
CA ILE A 316 -14.61 -3.45 11.43
C ILE A 316 -15.39 -3.18 12.71
N ARG A 317 -16.18 -4.16 13.16
CA ARG A 317 -16.86 -4.13 14.46
C ARG A 317 -16.36 -5.29 15.30
N ILE A 318 -15.64 -4.96 16.36
CA ILE A 318 -14.94 -5.92 17.20
C ILE A 318 -15.86 -6.41 18.33
N GLY A 319 -16.75 -5.53 18.81
CA GLY A 319 -17.62 -5.81 19.95
C GLY A 319 -16.84 -6.28 21.18
N GLU A 320 -17.45 -7.14 21.97
CA GLU A 320 -16.80 -7.78 23.14
C GLU A 320 -15.95 -9.00 22.77
N ASN A 321 -16.17 -9.59 21.58
CA ASN A 321 -15.53 -10.84 21.18
C ASN A 321 -14.32 -10.61 20.27
N ARG A 322 -13.17 -10.33 20.87
CA ARG A 322 -11.89 -10.16 20.14
C ARG A 322 -11.34 -11.49 19.61
N SER A 323 -11.78 -11.89 18.41
CA SER A 323 -11.08 -12.89 17.59
C SER A 323 -9.62 -12.51 17.32
N SER A 324 -8.74 -13.52 17.22
CA SER A 324 -7.34 -13.37 16.81
C SER A 324 -7.17 -12.95 15.35
N ARG A 325 -8.16 -13.22 14.49
CA ARG A 325 -8.18 -12.80 13.09
C ARG A 325 -9.14 -11.62 12.92
N LEU A 326 -8.57 -10.41 12.87
CA LEU A 326 -9.34 -9.17 12.75
C LEU A 326 -10.19 -9.11 11.48
N ALA A 327 -9.73 -9.71 10.37
CA ALA A 327 -10.48 -9.76 9.12
C ALA A 327 -11.84 -10.48 9.23
N ASN A 328 -12.07 -11.28 10.28
CA ASN A 328 -13.38 -11.91 10.52
C ASN A 328 -14.40 -10.94 11.14
N HIS A 329 -13.96 -9.77 11.59
CA HIS A 329 -14.80 -8.70 12.15
C HIS A 329 -15.17 -7.63 11.12
N ILE A 330 -14.81 -7.85 9.85
CA ILE A 330 -15.24 -6.99 8.76
C ILE A 330 -16.75 -7.18 8.60
N THR A 331 -17.49 -6.09 8.80
CA THR A 331 -18.95 -6.06 8.63
C THR A 331 -19.34 -5.56 7.26
N HIS A 332 -18.58 -4.60 6.73
CA HIS A 332 -18.79 -4.00 5.43
C HIS A 332 -17.42 -3.70 4.83
N TRP A 333 -17.31 -3.80 3.50
CA TRP A 333 -16.12 -3.39 2.79
C TRP A 333 -16.51 -2.88 1.40
N THR A 334 -15.66 -2.04 0.82
CA THR A 334 -15.74 -1.63 -0.59
C THR A 334 -14.34 -1.41 -1.13
N SER A 335 -14.20 -1.46 -2.46
CA SER A 335 -12.99 -1.05 -3.16
C SER A 335 -13.42 -0.04 -4.21
N LEU A 336 -13.03 1.20 -4.00
CA LEU A 336 -13.32 2.28 -4.92
C LEU A 336 -12.36 2.15 -6.11
N PRO A 337 -12.84 2.28 -7.36
CA PRO A 337 -12.01 2.25 -8.56
C PRO A 337 -11.25 3.59 -8.75
N VAL A 338 -10.72 4.12 -7.65
CA VAL A 338 -9.94 5.36 -7.61
C VAL A 338 -8.79 5.21 -6.63
N GLY A 339 -7.59 5.59 -7.07
CA GLY A 339 -6.40 5.71 -6.26
C GLY A 339 -5.63 6.95 -6.66
N VAL A 340 -4.44 7.15 -6.08
CA VAL A 340 -3.70 8.40 -6.28
C VAL A 340 -3.26 8.63 -7.73
N VAL A 341 -2.98 7.57 -8.49
CA VAL A 341 -2.58 7.68 -9.91
C VAL A 341 -3.79 8.05 -10.74
N THR A 342 -4.87 7.27 -10.64
CA THR A 342 -6.06 7.46 -11.48
C THR A 342 -6.76 8.78 -11.21
N LEU A 343 -6.78 9.26 -9.96
CA LEU A 343 -7.35 10.56 -9.62
C LEU A 343 -6.48 11.72 -10.10
N SER A 344 -5.14 11.61 -9.97
CA SER A 344 -4.22 12.63 -10.48
C SER A 344 -4.23 12.75 -11.99
N GLU A 345 -4.42 11.64 -12.72
CA GLU A 345 -4.55 11.66 -14.18
C GLU A 345 -5.82 12.38 -14.64
N ARG A 346 -6.92 12.27 -13.88
CA ARG A 346 -8.20 12.94 -14.21
C ARG A 346 -8.22 14.43 -13.89
N HIS A 347 -7.62 14.83 -12.76
CA HIS A 347 -7.70 16.23 -12.27
C HIS A 347 -6.42 17.04 -12.46
N GLY A 348 -5.34 16.40 -12.87
CA GLY A 348 -4.00 16.98 -12.78
C GLY A 348 -3.41 16.86 -11.37
N GLY A 349 -2.10 16.62 -11.31
CA GLY A 349 -1.39 16.41 -10.04
C GLY A 349 -0.27 17.42 -9.73
N ARG A 350 0.25 18.10 -10.77
CA ARG A 350 1.35 19.06 -10.63
C ARG A 350 0.85 20.42 -10.13
N ASP A 351 -0.18 20.94 -10.76
CA ASP A 351 -0.72 22.27 -10.47
C ASP A 351 -2.15 22.13 -9.91
N VAL A 352 -2.22 21.78 -8.62
CA VAL A 352 -3.49 21.57 -7.92
C VAL A 352 -3.87 22.86 -7.21
N THR A 353 -5.03 23.41 -7.56
CA THR A 353 -5.62 24.58 -6.88
C THR A 353 -6.59 24.13 -5.80
N PRO A 354 -7.01 25.01 -4.87
CA PRO A 354 -8.08 24.69 -3.93
C PRO A 354 -9.37 24.21 -4.60
N GLU A 355 -9.71 24.76 -5.77
CA GLU A 355 -10.89 24.38 -6.54
C GLU A 355 -10.74 22.98 -7.15
N SER A 356 -9.60 22.66 -7.76
CA SER A 356 -9.39 21.31 -8.32
C SER A 356 -9.24 20.26 -7.22
N PHE A 357 -8.64 20.60 -6.07
CA PHE A 357 -8.63 19.75 -4.89
C PHE A 357 -10.04 19.47 -4.37
N ALA A 358 -10.89 20.50 -4.24
CA ALA A 358 -12.29 20.31 -3.86
C ALA A 358 -13.04 19.43 -4.87
N GLY A 359 -12.78 19.59 -6.18
CA GLY A 359 -13.32 18.73 -7.23
C GLY A 359 -12.92 17.26 -7.06
N MET A 360 -11.65 16.99 -6.76
CA MET A 360 -11.18 15.63 -6.44
C MET A 360 -11.91 15.04 -5.22
N VAL A 361 -12.10 15.83 -4.16
CA VAL A 361 -12.81 15.39 -2.95
C VAL A 361 -14.27 15.04 -3.29
N SER A 362 -14.97 15.92 -4.02
CA SER A 362 -16.37 15.70 -4.40
C SER A 362 -16.57 14.47 -5.29
N GLU A 363 -15.61 14.18 -6.19
CA GLU A 363 -15.67 12.96 -7.00
C GLU A 363 -15.60 11.71 -6.12
N VAL A 364 -14.70 11.67 -5.15
CA VAL A 364 -14.56 10.53 -4.23
C VAL A 364 -15.74 10.43 -3.27
N GLU A 365 -16.28 11.56 -2.79
CA GLU A 365 -17.52 11.60 -1.99
C GLU A 365 -18.70 10.98 -2.75
N ALA A 366 -18.84 11.25 -4.05
CA ALA A 366 -19.89 10.67 -4.88
C ALA A 366 -19.75 9.14 -5.01
N MET A 367 -18.52 8.62 -5.11
CA MET A 367 -18.28 7.17 -5.10
C MET A 367 -18.61 6.55 -3.74
N LEU A 368 -18.23 7.21 -2.65
CA LEU A 368 -18.52 6.79 -1.27
C LEU A 368 -20.01 6.83 -0.93
N ALA A 369 -20.78 7.73 -1.55
CA ALA A 369 -22.22 7.81 -1.36
C ALA A 369 -22.94 6.50 -1.77
N ASN A 370 -22.38 5.76 -2.74
CA ASN A 370 -22.90 4.47 -3.18
C ASN A 370 -22.53 3.31 -2.27
N PHE A 371 -21.66 3.52 -1.29
CA PHE A 371 -21.31 2.49 -0.32
C PHE A 371 -22.37 2.42 0.78
N ASP A 372 -23.19 1.36 0.70
CA ASP A 372 -24.20 1.04 1.72
C ASP A 372 -23.53 0.54 2.99
N CYS A 373 -23.14 1.50 3.84
CA CYS A 373 -22.57 1.27 5.14
C CYS A 373 -23.40 2.04 6.18
N PRO A 374 -23.94 1.35 7.20
CA PRO A 374 -24.69 1.98 8.28
C PRO A 374 -23.90 3.11 8.97
N GLY A 375 -24.52 4.29 9.11
CA GLY A 375 -23.92 5.43 9.82
C GLY A 375 -23.77 5.22 11.33
N ASP A 376 -24.27 4.12 11.87
CA ASP A 376 -24.14 3.75 13.28
C ASP A 376 -22.73 3.25 13.65
N VAL A 377 -21.84 3.07 12.67
CA VAL A 377 -20.41 2.83 12.90
C VAL A 377 -19.78 3.96 13.73
N VAL A 378 -20.22 5.21 13.51
CA VAL A 378 -19.77 6.40 14.24
C VAL A 378 -20.58 6.64 15.52
N ARG A 379 -21.68 5.90 15.76
CA ARG A 379 -22.52 6.05 16.97
C ARG A 379 -21.92 5.42 18.23
N VAL A 380 -20.76 4.80 18.13
CA VAL A 380 -19.99 4.39 19.30
C VAL A 380 -19.37 5.65 19.93
N ALA A 381 -19.10 5.65 21.25
CA ALA A 381 -18.44 6.77 21.89
C ALA A 381 -17.18 7.18 21.09
N PRO A 382 -16.87 8.50 20.96
CA PRO A 382 -15.73 8.96 20.17
C PRO A 382 -14.39 8.33 20.54
N GLU A 383 -14.27 7.84 21.78
CA GLU A 383 -13.09 7.15 22.32
C GLU A 383 -12.91 5.73 21.73
N ASP A 384 -14.02 5.08 21.37
CA ASP A 384 -14.13 3.68 20.95
C ASP A 384 -14.02 3.50 19.42
N PHE A 385 -13.97 4.59 18.67
CA PHE A 385 -13.89 4.64 17.20
C PHE A 385 -12.64 5.39 16.72
N HIS A 386 -11.95 4.84 15.72
CA HIS A 386 -10.88 5.54 15.04
C HIS A 386 -10.68 5.06 13.61
N LEU A 387 -9.96 5.88 12.83
CA LEU A 387 -9.52 5.52 11.49
C LEU A 387 -8.15 4.82 11.54
N ILE A 388 -7.92 3.86 10.65
CA ILE A 388 -6.58 3.34 10.36
C ILE A 388 -6.32 3.51 8.86
N GLY A 389 -5.39 4.38 8.52
CA GLY A 389 -4.95 4.56 7.14
C GLY A 389 -3.66 3.80 6.87
N THR A 390 -3.56 3.15 5.71
CA THR A 390 -2.32 2.57 5.21
C THR A 390 -1.89 3.10 3.83
N SER A 391 -0.72 2.67 3.36
CA SER A 391 -0.06 3.00 2.10
C SER A 391 0.63 4.37 2.06
N GLY A 392 1.11 4.76 0.87
CA GLY A 392 2.05 5.85 0.65
C GLY A 392 1.51 7.22 1.06
N THR A 393 0.22 7.47 0.87
CA THR A 393 -0.41 8.77 1.18
C THR A 393 -0.28 9.12 2.66
N VAL A 394 -0.84 8.27 3.52
CA VAL A 394 -0.90 8.51 4.97
C VAL A 394 0.48 8.43 5.63
N THR A 395 1.35 7.54 5.15
CA THR A 395 2.73 7.43 5.65
C THR A 395 3.57 8.65 5.26
N THR A 396 3.32 9.24 4.08
CA THR A 396 3.95 10.48 3.65
C THR A 396 3.45 11.66 4.48
N LEU A 397 2.13 11.75 4.70
CA LEU A 397 1.51 12.75 5.57
C LEU A 397 2.11 12.74 6.98
N ALA A 398 2.26 11.56 7.59
CA ALA A 398 2.94 11.39 8.88
C ALA A 398 4.42 11.80 8.83
N GLY A 399 5.15 11.44 7.77
CA GLY A 399 6.55 11.84 7.62
C GLY A 399 6.72 13.37 7.56
N VAL A 400 5.81 14.06 6.85
CA VAL A 400 5.78 15.53 6.76
C VAL A 400 5.36 16.15 8.09
N HIS A 401 4.36 15.59 8.77
CA HIS A 401 3.90 16.04 10.09
C HIS A 401 5.02 15.96 11.13
N LEU A 402 5.80 14.86 11.12
CA LEU A 402 6.94 14.66 12.02
C LEU A 402 8.22 15.40 11.59
N ASP A 403 8.15 16.15 10.49
CA ASP A 403 9.26 16.91 9.89
C ASP A 403 10.54 16.06 9.75
N LEU A 404 10.41 14.85 9.20
CA LEU A 404 11.54 13.93 9.13
C LEU A 404 12.54 14.38 8.05
N PRO A 405 13.86 14.36 8.33
CA PRO A 405 14.89 14.66 7.33
C PRO A 405 14.98 13.59 6.24
N ARG A 406 14.38 12.41 6.47
CA ARG A 406 14.18 11.32 5.53
C ARG A 406 13.11 10.39 6.08
N TYR A 407 12.43 9.66 5.20
CA TYR A 407 11.46 8.66 5.62
C TYR A 407 12.07 7.62 6.59
N ASP A 408 11.48 7.45 7.77
CA ASP A 408 11.83 6.39 8.74
C ASP A 408 10.55 5.68 9.21
N ARG A 409 10.36 4.46 8.71
CA ARG A 409 9.24 3.57 9.06
C ARG A 409 9.05 3.44 10.58
N ARG A 410 10.13 3.39 11.36
CA ARG A 410 10.03 3.18 12.82
C ARG A 410 9.41 4.37 13.55
N ARG A 411 9.51 5.56 12.96
CA ARG A 411 8.91 6.79 13.48
C ARG A 411 7.49 7.01 12.95
N VAL A 412 7.16 6.47 11.78
CA VAL A 412 5.88 6.67 11.09
C VAL A 412 4.83 5.61 11.47
N ASP A 413 5.24 4.34 11.56
CA ASP A 413 4.32 3.23 11.78
C ASP A 413 3.68 3.30 13.17
N GLY A 414 2.35 3.32 13.22
CA GLY A 414 1.55 3.33 14.43
C GLY A 414 1.33 4.70 15.07
N VAL A 415 1.82 5.79 14.45
CA VAL A 415 1.60 7.18 14.90
C VAL A 415 0.11 7.51 14.88
N TRP A 416 -0.31 8.29 15.88
CA TRP A 416 -1.62 8.92 15.92
C TRP A 416 -1.54 10.33 15.36
N LEU A 417 -2.50 10.68 14.51
CA LEU A 417 -2.75 12.03 14.05
C LEU A 417 -4.18 12.41 14.44
N SER A 418 -4.35 13.56 15.05
CA SER A 418 -5.67 14.17 15.28
C SER A 418 -6.28 14.66 13.97
N ASP A 419 -7.60 14.85 14.00
CA ASP A 419 -8.33 15.43 12.86
C ASP A 419 -7.74 16.79 12.44
N ASP A 420 -7.48 17.68 13.41
CA ASP A 420 -6.89 19.00 13.18
C ASP A 420 -5.49 18.93 12.56
N GLU A 421 -4.64 17.99 13.00
CA GLU A 421 -3.30 17.80 12.44
C GLU A 421 -3.36 17.34 10.98
N VAL A 422 -4.29 16.43 10.64
CA VAL A 422 -4.45 16.00 9.24
C VAL A 422 -4.95 17.16 8.38
N THR A 423 -5.93 17.93 8.85
CA THR A 423 -6.45 19.13 8.17
C THR A 423 -5.34 20.16 7.93
N ALA A 424 -4.54 20.46 8.96
CA ALA A 424 -3.44 21.39 8.87
C ALA A 424 -2.37 20.92 7.87
N MET A 425 -2.08 19.62 7.82
CA MET A 425 -1.12 19.08 6.85
C MET A 425 -1.64 19.09 5.42
N GLN A 426 -2.92 18.78 5.18
CA GLN A 426 -3.53 18.91 3.85
C GLN A 426 -3.47 20.36 3.36
N ALA A 427 -3.83 21.33 4.21
CA ALA A 427 -3.73 22.75 3.88
C ALA A 427 -2.29 23.19 3.59
N ARG A 428 -1.32 22.72 4.38
CA ARG A 428 0.11 23.00 4.16
C ARG A 428 0.59 22.45 2.82
N LEU A 429 0.26 21.20 2.50
CA LEU A 429 0.64 20.57 1.22
C LEU A 429 0.01 21.26 0.02
N LEU A 430 -1.24 21.71 0.15
CA LEU A 430 -1.97 22.46 -0.88
C LEU A 430 -1.38 23.86 -1.10
N SER A 431 -0.77 24.46 -0.08
CA SER A 431 -0.07 25.75 -0.20
C SER A 431 1.27 25.69 -0.92
N TRP A 432 1.85 24.49 -1.07
CA TRP A 432 3.12 24.30 -1.76
C TRP A 432 2.92 24.21 -3.26
N ASP A 433 3.91 24.65 -4.03
CA ASP A 433 3.99 24.32 -5.45
C ASP A 433 4.57 22.91 -5.66
N PHE A 434 4.62 22.46 -6.92
CA PHE A 434 5.19 21.16 -7.27
C PHE A 434 6.65 21.03 -6.81
N SER A 435 7.46 22.06 -7.00
CA SER A 435 8.89 22.06 -6.69
C SER A 435 9.15 21.90 -5.19
N ALA A 436 8.39 22.61 -4.36
CA ALA A 436 8.45 22.51 -2.90
C ALA A 436 7.99 21.12 -2.42
N ARG A 437 6.92 20.55 -3.01
CA ARG A 437 6.51 19.16 -2.73
C ARG A 437 7.60 18.16 -3.11
N ALA A 438 8.21 18.32 -4.28
CA ALA A 438 9.27 17.44 -4.77
C ALA A 438 10.56 17.53 -3.93
N ALA A 439 10.87 18.71 -3.39
CA ALA A 439 12.02 18.94 -2.53
C ALA A 439 11.84 18.37 -1.10
N ASN A 440 10.61 18.07 -0.68
CA ASN A 440 10.37 17.51 0.65
C ASN A 440 10.96 16.09 0.77
N PRO A 441 11.80 15.80 1.77
CA PRO A 441 12.48 14.49 1.91
C PRO A 441 11.57 13.29 2.09
N CYS A 442 10.34 13.50 2.60
CA CYS A 442 9.36 12.43 2.79
C CYS A 442 8.46 12.21 1.57
N ILE A 443 8.36 13.18 0.65
CA ILE A 443 7.55 13.09 -0.57
C ILE A 443 8.44 12.60 -1.71
N GLY A 444 9.43 13.40 -2.09
CA GLY A 444 10.31 13.19 -3.24
C GLY A 444 9.64 13.50 -4.59
N PRO A 445 10.43 13.62 -5.67
CA PRO A 445 9.93 14.01 -7.00
C PRO A 445 8.95 13.00 -7.58
N ASP A 446 9.16 11.71 -7.35
CA ASP A 446 8.35 10.61 -7.91
C ASP A 446 6.94 10.52 -7.33
N ARG A 447 6.61 11.30 -6.29
CA ARG A 447 5.28 11.32 -5.65
C ARG A 447 4.68 12.72 -5.51
N ALA A 448 5.41 13.76 -5.89
CA ALA A 448 4.98 15.14 -5.72
C ALA A 448 3.72 15.49 -6.52
N ASP A 449 3.52 14.81 -7.64
CA ASP A 449 2.33 14.86 -8.49
C ASP A 449 1.14 14.05 -7.93
N LEU A 450 1.37 13.09 -7.03
CA LEU A 450 0.33 12.17 -6.55
C LEU A 450 -0.20 12.51 -5.15
N VAL A 451 0.58 13.25 -4.36
CA VAL A 451 0.31 13.42 -2.92
C VAL A 451 -1.01 14.15 -2.63
N LEU A 452 -1.39 15.13 -3.44
CA LEU A 452 -2.62 15.90 -3.23
C LEU A 452 -3.87 15.11 -3.63
N ALA A 453 -3.81 14.27 -4.67
CA ALA A 453 -4.89 13.33 -4.96
C ALA A 453 -5.11 12.34 -3.80
N GLY A 454 -4.01 11.84 -3.21
CA GLY A 454 -4.10 11.03 -1.99
C GLY A 454 -4.75 11.78 -0.82
N CYS A 455 -4.40 13.05 -0.64
CA CYS A 455 -5.00 13.90 0.38
C CYS A 455 -6.51 14.12 0.15
N ALA A 456 -6.95 14.22 -1.11
CA ALA A 456 -8.36 14.36 -1.46
C ALA A 456 -9.16 13.08 -1.17
N ILE A 457 -8.61 11.90 -1.48
CA ILE A 457 -9.22 10.61 -1.11
C ILE A 457 -9.36 10.49 0.41
N LEU A 458 -8.29 10.82 1.15
CA LEU A 458 -8.30 10.82 2.60
C LEU A 458 -9.36 11.78 3.17
N GLU A 459 -9.50 12.96 2.59
CA GLU A 459 -10.48 13.95 3.02
C GLU A 459 -11.92 13.47 2.83
N ALA A 460 -12.23 12.89 1.67
CA ALA A 460 -13.55 12.31 1.42
C ALA A 460 -13.89 11.18 2.43
N ILE A 461 -12.90 10.34 2.77
CA ILE A 461 -13.05 9.30 3.80
C ILE A 461 -13.29 9.91 5.18
N ARG A 462 -12.52 10.94 5.59
CA ARG A 462 -12.69 11.62 6.89
C ARG A 462 -14.05 12.28 7.04
N LYS A 463 -14.57 12.88 5.97
CA LYS A 463 -15.92 13.46 5.97
C LYS A 463 -17.02 12.41 6.07
N ARG A 464 -16.83 11.24 5.43
CA ARG A 464 -17.78 10.12 5.52
C ARG A 464 -17.78 9.46 6.90
N TRP A 465 -16.60 9.34 7.52
CA TRP A 465 -16.44 8.77 8.87
C TRP A 465 -15.64 9.69 9.78
N PRO A 466 -16.29 10.74 10.34
CA PRO A 466 -15.62 11.68 11.24
C PRO A 466 -15.04 10.97 12.45
N SER A 467 -13.76 11.23 12.74
CA SER A 467 -13.06 10.67 13.89
C SER A 467 -12.11 11.69 14.48
N ARG A 468 -11.97 11.70 15.82
CA ARG A 468 -11.00 12.57 16.51
C ARG A 468 -9.55 12.25 16.14
N ARG A 469 -9.27 11.00 15.75
CA ARG A 469 -7.92 10.53 15.48
C ARG A 469 -7.87 9.44 14.42
N MET A 470 -6.78 9.46 13.66
CA MET A 470 -6.39 8.44 12.71
C MET A 470 -5.06 7.83 13.13
N ARG A 471 -4.94 6.52 13.00
CA ARG A 471 -3.67 5.81 13.16
C ARG A 471 -3.04 5.52 11.81
N VAL A 472 -1.76 5.81 11.69
CA VAL A 472 -0.98 5.56 10.47
C VAL A 472 -0.38 4.17 10.51
N ALA A 473 -0.55 3.40 9.44
CA ALA A 473 0.05 2.09 9.26
C ALA A 473 1.07 2.14 8.11
N ASP A 474 2.33 1.84 8.40
CA ASP A 474 3.30 1.44 7.35
C ASP A 474 3.31 -0.08 7.24
N ARG A 475 2.11 -0.65 7.17
CA ARG A 475 1.82 -2.08 7.06
C ARG A 475 0.55 -2.25 6.24
N GLY A 476 0.48 -3.24 5.38
CA GLY A 476 -0.70 -3.47 4.56
C GLY A 476 -0.73 -4.88 4.00
N LEU A 477 -1.02 -5.00 2.71
CA LEU A 477 -1.18 -6.28 2.00
C LEU A 477 -0.02 -7.25 2.26
N ARG A 478 1.24 -6.79 2.19
CA ARG A 478 2.43 -7.64 2.38
C ARG A 478 2.50 -8.21 3.80
N GLU A 479 2.30 -7.37 4.81
CA GLU A 479 2.25 -7.79 6.20
C GLU A 479 1.05 -8.73 6.45
N GLY A 480 -0.08 -8.51 5.78
CA GLY A 480 -1.23 -9.41 5.78
C GLY A 480 -0.88 -10.79 5.20
N LEU A 481 -0.26 -10.84 4.02
CA LEU A 481 0.18 -12.07 3.38
C LEU A 481 1.14 -12.87 4.26
N LEU A 482 2.13 -12.20 4.85
CA LEU A 482 3.07 -12.84 5.76
C LEU A 482 2.36 -13.38 7.01
N THR A 483 1.45 -12.60 7.57
CA THR A 483 0.71 -12.99 8.77
C THR A 483 -0.17 -14.19 8.51
N ASP A 484 -0.90 -14.20 7.39
CA ASP A 484 -1.76 -15.31 7.01
C ASP A 484 -0.94 -16.59 6.75
N MET A 485 0.13 -16.51 5.96
CA MET A 485 1.01 -17.66 5.70
C MET A 485 1.62 -18.24 6.98
N MET A 486 2.14 -17.39 7.86
CA MET A 486 2.74 -17.81 9.13
C MET A 486 1.69 -18.41 10.07
N ALA A 487 0.48 -17.84 10.12
CA ALA A 487 -0.62 -18.35 10.93
C ALA A 487 -1.13 -19.72 10.43
N ASP A 488 -1.27 -19.88 9.12
CA ASP A 488 -1.71 -21.12 8.48
C ASP A 488 -0.70 -22.25 8.68
N ASP A 489 0.59 -21.94 8.59
CA ASP A 489 1.68 -22.87 8.90
C ASP A 489 1.82 -23.16 10.40
N GLY A 490 1.06 -22.45 11.25
CA GLY A 490 1.02 -22.68 12.69
C GLY A 490 2.29 -22.28 13.43
N VAL A 491 3.15 -21.43 12.86
CA VAL A 491 4.47 -21.09 13.45
C VAL A 491 4.37 -20.38 14.80
N TRP A 492 3.19 -19.84 15.12
CA TRP A 492 2.89 -19.18 16.39
C TRP A 492 2.08 -20.03 17.38
N ARG A 493 1.71 -21.26 17.02
CA ARG A 493 1.02 -22.17 17.94
C ARG A 493 2.04 -22.70 18.95
N ARG A 494 1.96 -22.26 20.21
CA ARG A 494 2.82 -22.77 21.29
C ARG A 494 2.62 -24.29 21.45
N GLY A 495 3.64 -25.07 21.10
CA GLY A 495 4.07 -26.29 21.79
C GLY A 495 3.06 -27.41 22.05
N ARG A 496 2.55 -28.10 21.00
CA ARG A 496 2.11 -29.51 21.15
C ARG A 496 3.17 -30.55 20.74
N HIS A 497 4.21 -30.16 19.98
CA HIS A 497 5.17 -31.14 19.46
C HIS A 497 6.46 -31.34 20.26
N ARG A 498 6.76 -30.50 21.27
CA ARG A 498 8.03 -30.65 22.03
C ARG A 498 7.98 -31.69 23.16
N ARG A 499 6.84 -32.38 23.39
CA ARG A 499 6.67 -33.35 24.49
C ARG A 499 6.74 -34.83 24.08
N ASN A 500 6.76 -35.17 22.79
CA ASN A 500 6.79 -36.58 22.33
C ASN A 500 8.17 -37.13 21.91
N HIS A 501 9.27 -36.39 22.11
CA HIS A 501 10.63 -36.86 21.80
C HIS A 501 11.57 -36.96 23.00
N ARG A 502 11.03 -37.08 24.21
CA ARG A 502 11.76 -37.70 25.33
C ARG A 502 11.23 -39.13 25.54
N GLY A 503 11.37 -39.95 24.50
CA GLY A 503 11.45 -41.39 24.69
C GLY A 503 12.81 -41.67 25.33
N GLY A 504 12.85 -41.68 26.67
CA GLY A 504 14.02 -42.18 27.38
C GLY A 504 14.22 -43.66 27.03
N PRO A 505 15.46 -44.13 26.87
CA PRO A 505 15.72 -45.54 26.61
C PRO A 505 15.18 -46.36 27.79
N ARG A 506 14.23 -47.26 27.51
CA ARG A 506 13.86 -48.34 28.44
C ARG A 506 15.08 -49.26 28.55
N ASN A 507 15.67 -49.28 29.74
CA ASN A 507 16.78 -50.13 30.12
C ASN A 507 16.35 -51.61 30.02
N PRO A 508 17.13 -52.51 29.41
CA PRO A 508 16.80 -53.93 29.36
C PRO A 508 17.28 -54.66 30.63
N ALA A 509 16.49 -55.65 31.04
CA ALA A 509 16.83 -56.82 31.84
C ALA A 509 17.33 -56.64 33.30
N LYS A 510 16.56 -57.19 34.23
CA LYS A 510 17.09 -57.97 35.35
C LYS A 510 16.42 -59.36 35.37
N PRO A 511 17.14 -60.39 35.85
CA PRO A 511 16.88 -61.78 35.54
C PRO A 511 15.83 -62.43 36.45
N GLU A 512 15.30 -63.55 35.95
CA GLU A 512 14.49 -64.51 36.69
C GLU A 512 15.21 -65.04 37.94
N GLY A 513 14.43 -65.30 39.00
CA GLY A 513 14.89 -65.91 40.24
C GLY A 513 13.74 -66.18 41.22
N GLN A 514 13.18 -67.39 41.09
CA GLN A 514 12.46 -68.25 42.07
C GLN A 514 12.15 -67.71 43.48
N ALA A 515 10.92 -67.92 43.96
CA ALA A 515 10.57 -69.01 44.91
C ALA A 515 9.21 -68.77 45.60
N SER A 516 8.48 -69.88 45.75
CA SER A 516 7.32 -70.18 46.62
C SER A 516 5.94 -69.67 46.21
#